data_AF-A0A9X7U9G7-F1
#
_entry.id   AF-A0A9X7U9G7-F1
#
_cell.length_a   1.000
_cell.length_b   1.000
_cell.length_c   1.000
_cell.angle_alpha   90.00
_cell.angle_beta   90.00
_cell.angle_gamma   90.00
#
_symmetry.space_group_name_H-M   'P 1'
#
loop_
_entity.id
_entity.type
_entity.pdbx_description
1 polymer ?
#
loop_
_entity_poly.entity_id
_entity_poly.type
_entity_poly.pdbx_seq_one_letter_code
_entity_poly.pdbx_strand_id
1 'polypeptide(L)'
;MFRAFFKAVMAGAIAGAAIPVIMLAAAIVGSFSGWNDLASMAGIAPLAIFVPFVFVIASSLVVGVPATLIMQRFGWESEDAYAYTGAIAGFLIPGSILVIVERSIDIFWNALPAGILGLLSGVVTGRTWWRARRSAAAGVDRGADGVIPPRAGEE
;
A
#
# COMPACT_ATOMS: atom_id res chain seq x y z
N MET A 1 -2.56 -4.50 -17.02
CA MET A 1 -3.36 -4.53 -15.76
C MET A 1 -2.53 -5.02 -14.57
N PHE A 2 -1.95 -6.22 -14.65
CA PHE A 2 -1.12 -6.80 -13.59
C PHE A 2 0.08 -5.93 -13.15
N ARG A 3 0.83 -5.36 -14.11
CA ARG A 3 1.97 -4.46 -13.81
C ARG A 3 1.55 -3.22 -13.00
N ALA A 4 0.41 -2.61 -13.33
CA ALA A 4 -0.13 -1.47 -12.60
C ALA A 4 -0.55 -1.85 -11.17
N PHE A 5 -1.07 -3.07 -10.99
CA PHE A 5 -1.48 -3.59 -9.69
C PHE A 5 -0.25 -3.79 -8.80
N PHE A 6 0.77 -4.49 -9.29
CA PHE A 6 2.02 -4.69 -8.56
C PHE A 6 2.68 -3.36 -8.20
N LYS A 7 2.75 -2.40 -9.12
CA LYS A 7 3.30 -1.07 -8.86
C LYS A 7 2.55 -0.36 -7.73
N ALA A 8 1.22 -0.42 -7.73
CA ALA A 8 0.38 0.18 -6.70
C ALA A 8 0.57 -0.48 -5.33
N VAL A 9 0.54 -1.81 -5.29
CA VAL A 9 0.77 -2.59 -4.06
C VAL A 9 2.17 -2.31 -3.50
N MET A 10 3.20 -2.24 -4.33
CA MET A 10 4.57 -1.96 -3.87
C MET A 10 4.68 -0.56 -3.28
N ALA A 11 4.14 0.44 -3.97
CA ALA A 11 4.13 1.81 -3.46
C ALA A 11 3.38 1.90 -2.12
N GLY A 12 2.23 1.22 -2.01
CA GLY A 12 1.45 1.12 -0.79
C GLY A 12 2.19 0.44 0.35
N ALA A 13 2.79 -0.72 0.10
CA ALA A 13 3.53 -1.48 1.09
C ALA A 13 4.74 -0.69 1.62
N ILE A 14 5.48 -0.02 0.73
CA ILE A 14 6.60 0.85 1.11
C ILE A 14 6.11 2.01 1.98
N ALA A 15 5.00 2.67 1.60
CA ALA A 15 4.44 3.76 2.38
C ALA A 15 3.97 3.30 3.77
N GLY A 16 3.35 2.12 3.87
CA GLY A 16 2.92 1.53 5.13
C GLY A 16 4.08 1.05 6.02
N ALA A 17 5.16 0.57 5.41
CA ALA A 17 6.35 0.10 6.11
C ALA A 17 7.30 1.23 6.52
N ALA A 18 7.20 2.42 5.93
CA ALA A 18 8.14 3.51 6.13
C ALA A 18 8.36 3.84 7.60
N ILE A 19 7.29 4.08 8.37
CA ILE A 19 7.40 4.46 9.78
C ILE A 19 7.94 3.29 10.63
N PRO A 20 7.39 2.06 10.58
CA PRO A 20 7.94 0.92 11.31
C PRO A 20 9.42 0.66 11.02
N VAL A 21 9.83 0.77 9.75
CA VAL A 21 11.22 0.56 9.33
C VAL A 21 12.14 1.67 9.86
N ILE A 22 11.71 2.94 9.81
CA ILE A 22 12.49 4.06 10.36
C ILE A 22 12.64 3.90 11.88
N MET A 23 11.57 3.56 12.59
CA MET A 23 11.63 3.34 14.04
C MET A 23 12.54 2.17 14.41
N LEU A 24 12.46 1.06 13.65
CA LEU A 24 13.33 -0.09 13.85
C LEU A 24 14.79 0.26 13.57
N ALA A 25 15.09 0.99 12.49
CA ALA A 25 16.43 1.43 12.18
C ALA A 25 16.99 2.34 13.28
N ALA A 26 16.20 3.28 13.78
CA ALA A 26 16.58 4.14 14.90
C ALA A 26 16.85 3.34 16.18
N ALA A 27 16.04 2.31 16.47
CA ALA A 27 16.23 1.43 17.61
C ALA A 27 17.53 0.62 17.50
N ILE A 28 17.82 0.05 16.32
CA ILE A 28 19.06 -0.70 16.04
C ILE A 28 20.28 0.21 16.23
N VAL A 29 20.23 1.43 15.71
CA VAL A 29 21.31 2.42 15.90
C VAL A 29 21.44 2.80 17.37
N GLY A 30 20.36 2.88 18.15
CA GLY A 30 20.42 3.19 19.58
C GLY A 30 21.00 2.08 20.45
N SER A 31 20.92 0.82 20.03
CA SER A 31 21.26 -0.38 20.82
C SER A 31 22.76 -0.75 20.84
N PHE A 32 23.66 0.23 20.93
CA PHE A 32 25.12 0.00 20.90
C PHE A 32 25.69 -0.86 22.05
N SER A 33 24.92 -1.15 23.10
CA SER A 33 25.43 -1.78 24.34
C SER A 33 25.11 -3.27 24.52
N GLY A 34 24.30 -3.90 23.66
CA GLY A 34 23.81 -5.27 23.89
C GLY A 34 23.71 -6.14 22.64
N TRP A 35 24.57 -7.16 22.51
CA TRP A 35 24.52 -8.14 21.41
C TRP A 35 23.18 -8.91 21.34
N ASN A 36 22.56 -9.19 22.49
CA ASN A 36 21.26 -9.87 22.56
C ASN A 36 20.10 -9.00 22.03
N ASP A 37 20.17 -7.68 22.20
CA ASP A 37 19.17 -6.75 21.70
C ASP A 37 19.26 -6.64 20.18
N LEU A 38 20.48 -6.61 19.64
CA LEU A 38 20.73 -6.57 18.20
C LEU A 38 20.20 -7.83 17.49
N ALA A 39 20.43 -9.01 18.06
CA ALA A 39 19.93 -10.28 17.53
C ALA A 39 18.39 -10.34 17.55
N SER A 40 17.77 -9.84 18.61
CA SER A 40 16.31 -9.77 18.75
C SER A 40 15.68 -8.81 17.74
N MET A 41 16.30 -7.63 17.54
CA MET A 41 15.85 -6.64 16.55
C MET A 41 16.00 -7.15 15.11
N ALA A 42 17.09 -7.85 14.80
CA ALA A 42 17.29 -8.49 13.51
C ALA A 42 16.21 -9.55 13.22
N GLY A 43 15.75 -10.28 14.25
CA GLY A 43 14.65 -11.24 14.12
C GLY A 43 13.29 -10.62 13.80
N ILE A 44 13.05 -9.37 14.23
CA ILE A 44 11.76 -8.66 14.01
C ILE A 44 11.77 -7.85 12.71
N ALA A 45 12.94 -7.54 12.15
CA ALA A 45 13.08 -6.75 10.92
C ALA A 45 12.26 -7.29 9.73
N PRO A 46 12.23 -8.61 9.45
CA PRO A 46 11.39 -9.14 8.38
C PRO A 46 9.90 -8.85 8.60
N LEU A 47 9.42 -8.89 9.84
CA LEU A 47 8.01 -8.63 10.17
C LEU A 47 7.61 -7.19 9.83
N ALA A 48 8.50 -6.23 10.07
CA ALA A 48 8.26 -4.81 9.77
C ALA A 48 8.01 -4.53 8.28
N ILE A 49 8.50 -5.40 7.39
CA ILE A 49 8.32 -5.29 5.93
C ILE A 49 7.19 -6.21 5.46
N PHE A 50 7.18 -7.46 5.95
CA PHE A 50 6.28 -8.50 5.47
C PHE A 50 4.83 -8.24 5.88
N VAL A 51 4.60 -7.72 7.10
CA VAL A 51 3.26 -7.42 7.59
C VAL A 51 2.58 -6.37 6.71
N PRO A 52 3.13 -5.15 6.48
CA PRO A 52 2.52 -4.19 5.56
C PRO A 52 2.25 -4.75 4.17
N PHE A 53 3.19 -5.51 3.61
CA PHE A 53 3.05 -6.12 2.29
C PHE A 53 1.85 -7.06 2.19
N VAL A 54 1.71 -7.99 3.16
CA VAL A 54 0.59 -8.94 3.20
C VAL A 54 -0.74 -8.21 3.34
N PHE A 55 -0.82 -7.23 4.24
CA PHE A 55 -2.05 -6.45 4.44
C PHE A 55 -2.45 -5.66 3.19
N VAL A 56 -1.48 -5.02 2.51
CA VAL A 56 -1.75 -4.25 1.28
C VAL A 56 -2.20 -5.17 0.14
N ILE A 57 -1.56 -6.33 -0.04
CA ILE A 57 -2.00 -7.30 -1.07
C ILE A 57 -3.40 -7.84 -0.76
N ALA A 58 -3.62 -8.30 0.47
CA ALA A 58 -4.89 -8.89 0.87
C ALA A 58 -6.03 -7.87 0.73
N SER A 59 -5.85 -6.65 1.26
CA SER A 59 -6.84 -5.58 1.13
C SER A 59 -7.07 -5.17 -0.33
N SER A 60 -6.02 -5.13 -1.15
CA SER A 60 -6.16 -4.80 -2.58
C SER A 60 -6.93 -5.87 -3.34
N LEU A 61 -6.80 -7.15 -2.98
CA LEU A 61 -7.57 -8.24 -3.61
C LEU A 61 -9.02 -8.29 -3.12
N VAL A 62 -9.24 -8.12 -1.82
CA VAL A 62 -10.57 -8.24 -1.20
C VAL A 62 -11.42 -6.98 -1.41
N VAL A 63 -10.81 -5.80 -1.39
CA VAL A 63 -11.51 -4.52 -1.50
C VAL A 63 -11.12 -3.76 -2.76
N GLY A 64 -9.83 -3.65 -3.07
CA GLY A 64 -9.36 -2.83 -4.19
C GLY A 64 -9.86 -3.28 -5.57
N VAL A 65 -9.76 -4.59 -5.87
CA VAL A 65 -10.22 -5.16 -7.14
C VAL A 65 -11.75 -5.06 -7.27
N PRO A 66 -12.57 -5.51 -6.30
CA PRO A 66 -14.02 -5.33 -6.37
C PRO A 66 -14.44 -3.86 -6.47
N ALA A 67 -13.84 -2.96 -5.69
CA ALA A 67 -14.13 -1.53 -5.76
C ALA A 67 -13.82 -0.95 -7.14
N THR A 68 -12.70 -1.36 -7.75
CA THR A 68 -12.34 -0.97 -9.12
C THR A 68 -13.41 -1.40 -10.12
N LEU A 69 -13.88 -2.65 -10.04
CA LEU A 69 -14.92 -3.16 -10.97
C LEU A 69 -16.24 -2.42 -10.79
N ILE A 70 -16.62 -2.11 -9.55
CA ILE A 70 -17.83 -1.33 -9.25
C ILE A 70 -17.70 0.09 -9.82
N MET A 71 -16.60 0.79 -9.54
CA MET A 71 -16.38 2.15 -10.03
C MET A 71 -16.39 2.24 -11.55
N GLN A 72 -15.78 1.26 -12.23
CA GLN A 72 -15.83 1.15 -13.69
C GLN A 72 -17.26 0.97 -14.20
N ARG A 73 -18.04 0.10 -13.55
CA ARG A 73 -19.42 -0.18 -13.97
C ARG A 73 -20.33 1.04 -13.85
N PHE A 74 -20.11 1.89 -12.85
CA PHE A 74 -20.93 3.09 -12.61
C PHE A 74 -20.35 4.38 -13.19
N GLY A 75 -19.16 4.33 -13.81
CA GLY A 75 -18.51 5.51 -14.38
C GLY A 75 -18.03 6.52 -13.31
N TRP A 76 -17.81 6.08 -12.07
CA TRP A 76 -17.37 6.93 -10.96
C TRP A 76 -15.84 6.96 -10.80
N GLU A 77 -15.11 6.58 -11.85
CA GLU A 77 -13.65 6.50 -11.80
C GLU A 77 -13.02 7.90 -11.67
N SER A 78 -12.48 8.20 -10.49
CA SER A 78 -11.68 9.38 -10.24
C SER A 78 -10.49 9.06 -9.34
N GLU A 79 -9.43 9.87 -9.40
CA GLU A 79 -8.26 9.71 -8.52
C GLU A 79 -8.66 9.73 -7.05
N ASP A 80 -9.56 10.65 -6.70
CA ASP A 80 -10.05 10.84 -5.34
C ASP A 80 -10.90 9.65 -4.87
N ALA A 81 -11.75 9.08 -5.73
CA ALA A 81 -12.52 7.89 -5.38
C ALA A 81 -11.61 6.71 -4.99
N TYR A 82 -10.53 6.48 -5.74
CA TYR A 82 -9.54 5.46 -5.41
C TYR A 82 -8.75 5.80 -4.15
N ALA A 83 -8.39 7.07 -3.95
CA ALA A 83 -7.68 7.53 -2.76
C ALA A 83 -8.53 7.35 -1.49
N TYR A 84 -9.80 7.76 -1.51
CA TYR A 84 -10.71 7.61 -0.37
C TYR A 84 -11.05 6.15 -0.09
N THR A 85 -11.27 5.34 -1.12
CA THR A 85 -11.53 3.91 -0.93
C THR A 85 -10.33 3.23 -0.31
N GLY A 86 -9.12 3.53 -0.80
CA GLY A 86 -7.87 3.07 -0.21
C GLY A 86 -7.72 3.54 1.23
N ALA A 87 -7.97 4.81 1.51
CA ALA A 87 -7.89 5.39 2.86
C ALA A 87 -8.80 4.68 3.86
N ILE A 88 -10.08 4.52 3.51
CA ILE A 88 -11.08 3.89 4.38
C ILE A 88 -10.76 2.42 4.60
N ALA A 89 -10.46 1.68 3.54
CA ALA A 89 -10.10 0.27 3.64
C ALA A 89 -8.82 0.08 4.44
N GLY A 90 -7.79 0.88 4.16
CA GLY A 90 -6.51 0.84 4.85
C GLY A 90 -6.62 1.19 6.33
N PHE A 91 -7.51 2.10 6.71
CA PHE A 91 -7.76 2.44 8.11
C PHE A 91 -8.50 1.32 8.85
N LEU A 92 -9.59 0.81 8.26
CA LEU A 92 -10.51 -0.10 8.95
C LEU A 92 -9.97 -1.52 9.01
N ILE A 93 -9.41 -2.05 7.92
CA ILE A 93 -9.07 -3.48 7.81
C ILE A 93 -8.12 -3.96 8.93
N PRO A 94 -6.98 -3.28 9.22
CA PRO A 94 -6.07 -3.75 10.26
C PRO A 94 -6.75 -3.81 11.63
N GLY A 95 -7.49 -2.75 12.01
CA GLY A 95 -8.20 -2.70 13.28
C GLY A 95 -9.32 -3.73 13.37
N SER A 96 -10.13 -3.88 12.31
CA SER A 96 -11.23 -4.85 12.28
C SER A 96 -10.74 -6.29 12.38
N ILE A 97 -9.63 -6.64 11.72
CA ILE A 97 -9.03 -7.98 11.84
C ILE A 97 -8.63 -8.26 13.29
N LEU A 98 -7.95 -7.33 13.94
CA LEU A 98 -7.52 -7.50 15.33
C LEU A 98 -8.70 -7.63 16.30
N VAL A 99 -9.75 -6.83 16.12
CA VAL A 99 -10.99 -6.94 16.92
C VAL A 99 -11.61 -8.34 16.78
N ILE A 100 -11.64 -8.89 15.58
CA ILE A 100 -12.22 -10.22 15.32
C ILE A 100 -11.38 -11.32 15.98
N VAL A 101 -10.04 -11.23 15.88
CA VAL A 101 -9.13 -12.25 16.40
C VAL A 101 -9.16 -12.26 17.93
N GLU A 102 -9.00 -11.11 18.58
CA GLU A 102 -8.94 -11.03 20.04
C GLU A 102 -10.32 -10.90 20.71
N ARG A 103 -11.40 -10.69 19.94
CA ARG A 103 -12.78 -10.50 20.41
C ARG A 103 -12.95 -9.33 21.39
N SER A 104 -12.17 -8.26 21.23
CA SER A 104 -12.28 -7.04 22.03
C SER A 104 -12.26 -5.78 21.16
N ILE A 105 -13.22 -4.88 21.39
CA ILE A 105 -13.32 -3.60 20.68
C ILE A 105 -12.25 -2.60 21.11
N ASP A 106 -11.74 -2.71 22.34
CA ASP A 106 -10.71 -1.81 22.87
C ASP A 106 -9.41 -1.91 22.06
N ILE A 107 -9.19 -3.07 21.44
CA ILE A 107 -8.04 -3.32 20.58
C ILE A 107 -8.11 -2.50 19.30
N PHE A 108 -9.30 -2.17 18.81
CA PHE A 108 -9.43 -1.24 17.68
C PHE A 108 -8.78 0.10 18.01
N TRP A 109 -9.06 0.64 19.20
CA TRP A 109 -8.53 1.92 19.65
C TRP A 109 -7.03 1.85 19.91
N ASN A 110 -6.54 0.73 20.45
CA ASN A 110 -5.10 0.50 20.60
C ASN A 110 -4.38 0.36 19.25
N ALA A 111 -5.08 -0.11 18.22
CA ALA A 111 -4.57 -0.24 16.86
C ALA A 111 -4.66 1.04 16.02
N LEU A 112 -5.10 2.17 16.60
CA LEU A 112 -5.19 3.46 15.89
C LEU A 112 -3.91 3.84 15.12
N PRO A 113 -2.69 3.70 15.69
CA PRO A 113 -1.47 4.00 14.94
C PRO A 113 -1.33 3.14 13.69
N ALA A 114 -1.65 1.84 13.77
CA ALA A 114 -1.63 0.94 12.62
C ALA A 114 -2.72 1.31 11.60
N GLY A 115 -3.90 1.73 12.06
CA GLY A 115 -4.97 2.24 11.20
C GLY A 115 -4.55 3.50 10.44
N ILE A 116 -3.87 4.45 11.09
CA ILE A 116 -3.36 5.67 10.44
C ILE A 116 -2.32 5.33 9.37
N LEU A 117 -1.39 4.41 9.67
CA LEU A 117 -0.42 3.92 8.68
C LEU A 117 -1.12 3.22 7.51
N GLY A 118 -2.12 2.40 7.81
CA GLY A 118 -2.94 1.73 6.82
C GLY A 118 -3.70 2.72 5.94
N LEU A 119 -4.24 3.81 6.49
CA LEU A 119 -4.86 4.90 5.75
C LEU A 119 -3.89 5.51 4.74
N LEU A 120 -2.69 5.91 5.19
CA LEU A 120 -1.67 6.50 4.34
C LEU A 120 -1.23 5.54 3.23
N SER A 121 -0.97 4.29 3.60
CA SER A 121 -0.66 3.21 2.66
C SER A 121 -1.76 3.02 1.62
N GLY A 122 -3.02 3.03 2.04
CA GLY A 122 -4.19 2.90 1.19
C GLY A 122 -4.36 4.06 0.21
N VAL A 123 -4.15 5.31 0.66
CA VAL A 123 -4.15 6.50 -0.21
C VAL A 123 -3.08 6.38 -1.30
N VAL A 124 -1.85 6.02 -0.91
CA VAL A 124 -0.74 5.85 -1.86
C VAL A 124 -1.03 4.73 -2.85
N THR A 125 -1.57 3.60 -2.38
CA THR A 125 -1.97 2.47 -3.22
C THR A 125 -3.02 2.91 -4.25
N GLY A 126 -4.10 3.54 -3.81
CA GLY A 126 -5.21 3.98 -4.66
C GLY A 126 -4.76 4.99 -5.73
N ARG A 127 -4.00 6.02 -5.34
CA ARG A 127 -3.44 7.01 -6.28
C ARG A 127 -2.49 6.37 -7.28
N THR A 128 -1.61 5.48 -6.82
CA THR A 128 -0.64 4.81 -7.69
C THR A 128 -1.36 3.90 -8.69
N TRP A 129 -2.39 3.17 -8.26
CA TRP A 129 -3.22 2.34 -9.12
C TRP A 129 -3.88 3.15 -10.24
N TRP A 130 -4.53 4.26 -9.88
CA TRP A 130 -5.16 5.15 -10.85
C TRP A 130 -4.18 5.67 -11.90
N ARG A 131 -3.05 6.22 -11.43
CA ARG A 131 -2.02 6.78 -12.31
C ARG A 131 -1.39 5.72 -13.20
N ALA A 132 -1.02 4.56 -12.65
CA ALA A 132 -0.43 3.47 -13.42
C ALA A 132 -1.39 2.92 -14.49
N ARG A 133 -2.70 2.86 -14.20
CA ARG A 133 -3.71 2.47 -15.20
C ARG A 133 -3.86 3.51 -16.31
N ARG A 134 -3.91 4.80 -15.97
CA ARG A 134 -3.95 5.88 -16.98
C ARG A 134 -2.70 5.89 -17.86
N SER A 135 -1.51 5.75 -17.28
CA SER A 135 -0.26 5.68 -18.04
C SER A 135 -0.21 4.48 -18.99
N ALA A 136 -0.72 3.33 -18.55
CA ALA A 136 -0.82 2.14 -19.40
C ALA A 136 -1.84 2.33 -20.55
N ALA A 137 -2.97 2.98 -20.29
CA ALA A 137 -3.98 3.29 -21.31
C ALA A 137 -3.48 4.33 -22.34
N ALA A 138 -2.70 5.32 -21.89
CA ALA A 138 -2.11 6.35 -22.73
C ALA A 138 -0.88 5.88 -23.54
N GLY A 139 -0.45 4.61 -23.38
CA GLY A 139 0.72 4.06 -24.08
C GLY A 139 2.08 4.63 -23.63
N VAL A 140 2.11 5.47 -22.59
CA VAL A 140 3.32 6.11 -22.07
C VAL A 140 4.32 5.08 -21.53
N ASP A 141 3.83 3.98 -20.97
CA ASP A 141 4.67 2.88 -20.46
C ASP A 141 5.31 2.01 -21.57
N ARG A 142 4.97 2.24 -22.87
CA ARG A 142 5.63 1.57 -24.02
C ARG A 142 6.94 2.26 -24.45
N GLY A 143 7.23 3.45 -23.94
CA GLY A 143 8.49 4.16 -24.23
C GLY A 143 9.74 3.49 -23.65
N ALA A 144 9.59 2.51 -22.76
CA ALA A 144 10.69 1.68 -22.26
C ALA A 144 11.13 0.58 -23.25
N ASP A 145 10.33 0.33 -24.31
CA ASP A 145 10.62 -0.68 -25.34
C ASP A 145 11.37 -0.09 -26.55
N GLY A 146 11.87 1.15 -26.44
CA GLY A 146 12.72 1.79 -27.45
C GLY A 146 12.02 2.25 -28.73
N VAL A 147 10.71 2.03 -28.87
CA VAL A 147 9.93 2.49 -30.03
C VAL A 147 9.23 3.79 -29.68
N ILE A 148 9.85 4.91 -30.07
CA ILE A 148 9.22 6.23 -30.04
C ILE A 148 7.99 6.18 -30.97
N PRO A 149 6.76 6.42 -30.47
CA PRO A 149 5.60 6.50 -31.36
C PRO A 149 5.79 7.68 -32.33
N PRO A 150 5.43 7.52 -33.62
CA PRO A 150 5.52 8.62 -34.56
C PRO A 150 4.69 9.80 -34.06
N ARG A 151 5.29 10.99 -34.10
CA ARG A 151 4.58 12.23 -33.77
C ARG A 151 3.46 12.40 -34.79
N ALA A 152 2.23 12.47 -34.31
CA ALA A 152 1.09 12.85 -35.14
C ALA A 152 1.31 14.29 -35.62
N GLY A 153 1.59 14.49 -36.91
CA GLY A 153 1.69 15.81 -37.52
C GLY A 153 2.82 16.05 -38.53
N GLU A 154 3.54 15.03 -39.00
CA GLU A 154 4.48 15.18 -40.12
C GLU A 154 4.03 14.29 -41.29
N GLU A 155 3.08 14.80 -42.09
CA GLU A 155 2.89 14.45 -43.50
C GLU A 155 3.03 15.72 -44.34
#